data_AF-A0A1H1AW04-F1
#
_entry.id   AF-A0A1H1AW04-F1
#
_cell.length_a   1.000
_cell.length_b   1.000
_cell.length_c   1.000
_cell.angle_alpha   90.00
_cell.angle_beta   90.00
_cell.angle_gamma   90.00
#
_symmetry.space_group_name_H-M   'P 1'
#
loop_
_entity.id
_entity.type
_entity.pdbx_description
1 polymer ?
#
loop_
_entity_poly.entity_id
_entity_poly.type
_entity_poly.pdbx_seq_one_letter_code
_entity_poly.pdbx_strand_id
1 'polypeptide(L)'
;MKISEIHWNDEARQKVLDDADRVLQDAVAAVAATDDAADADKAYAALVSHMKDKFIDWEPGPDVRRYADALAAGEVELESTD
;
A
#
# COMPACT_ATOMS: atom_id res chain seq x y z
N MET A 1 9.49 32.61 13.74
CA MET A 1 8.99 31.31 13.29
C MET A 1 9.62 30.25 14.17
N LYS A 2 8.82 29.51 14.91
CA LYS A 2 9.23 28.36 15.73
C LYS A 2 9.20 27.11 14.86
N ILE A 3 10.05 26.13 15.15
CA ILE A 3 10.03 24.84 14.42
C ILE A 3 8.64 24.19 14.44
N SER A 4 7.90 24.31 15.55
CA SER A 4 6.53 23.79 15.68
C SER A 4 5.49 24.44 14.77
N GLU A 5 5.80 25.61 14.19
CA GLU A 5 4.93 26.33 13.25
C GLU A 5 5.23 25.92 11.79
N ILE A 6 6.32 25.18 11.55
CA ILE A 6 6.70 24.72 10.22
C ILE A 6 5.99 23.40 9.95
N HIS A 7 4.99 23.46 9.09
CA HIS A 7 4.31 22.29 8.57
C HIS A 7 3.95 22.51 7.10
N TRP A 8 3.76 21.41 6.38
CA TRP A 8 3.11 21.48 5.08
C TRP A 8 1.68 22.00 5.23
N ASN A 9 1.25 22.79 4.23
CA ASN A 9 -0.14 23.17 4.09
C ASN A 9 -1.00 21.94 3.74
N ASP A 10 -2.32 22.11 3.78
CA ASP A 10 -3.25 20.99 3.59
C ASP A 10 -3.15 20.36 2.20
N GLU A 11 -2.91 21.17 1.16
CA GLU A 11 -2.74 20.66 -0.21
C GLU A 11 -1.52 19.75 -0.35
N ALA A 12 -0.38 20.16 0.21
CA ALA A 12 0.83 19.35 0.19
C ALA A 12 0.69 18.09 1.05
N ARG A 13 -0.01 18.17 2.19
CA ARG A 13 -0.34 17.00 3.02
C ARG A 13 -1.21 16.00 2.26
N GLN A 14 -2.24 16.48 1.55
CA GLN A 14 -3.11 15.61 0.76
C GLN A 14 -2.33 14.87 -0.32
N LYS A 15 -1.44 15.56 -1.04
CA LYS A 15 -0.60 14.92 -2.07
C LYS A 15 0.28 13.79 -1.53
N VAL A 16 0.73 13.91 -0.28
CA VAL A 16 1.53 12.86 0.36
C VAL A 16 0.67 11.66 0.76
N LEU A 17 -0.56 11.90 1.20
CA LEU A 17 -1.52 10.83 1.44
C LEU A 17 -1.90 10.12 0.15
N ASP A 18 -2.20 10.88 -0.92
CA ASP A 18 -2.53 10.33 -2.24
C ASP A 18 -1.37 9.48 -2.81
N ASP A 19 -0.12 9.88 -2.57
CA ASP A 19 1.06 9.11 -2.98
C ASP A 19 1.24 7.84 -2.14
N ALA A 20 0.99 7.91 -0.83
CA ALA A 20 1.00 6.74 0.04
C ALA A 20 -0.08 5.71 -0.38
N ASP A 21 -1.29 6.17 -0.71
CA ASP A 21 -2.37 5.32 -1.22
C ASP A 21 -1.97 4.68 -2.55
N ARG A 22 -1.35 5.44 -3.46
CA ARG A 22 -0.86 4.90 -4.74
C ARG A 22 0.19 3.81 -4.54
N VAL A 23 1.13 3.98 -3.60
CA VAL A 23 2.13 2.94 -3.28
C VAL A 23 1.46 1.65 -2.82
N LEU A 24 0.41 1.75 -2.00
CA LEU A 24 -0.36 0.59 -1.56
C LEU A 24 -1.11 -0.08 -2.72
N GLN A 25 -1.79 0.71 -3.56
CA GLN A 25 -2.51 0.23 -4.73
C GLN A 25 -1.58 -0.49 -5.72
N ASP A 26 -0.42 0.11 -6.01
CA ASP A 26 0.60 -0.46 -6.89
C ASP A 26 1.14 -1.78 -6.32
N ALA A 27 1.36 -1.86 -5.00
CA ALA A 27 1.80 -3.09 -4.35
C ALA A 27 0.74 -4.20 -4.46
N VAL A 28 -0.53 -3.88 -4.22
CA VAL A 28 -1.64 -4.84 -4.36
C VAL A 28 -1.77 -5.32 -5.80
N ALA A 29 -1.73 -4.42 -6.78
CA ALA A 29 -1.79 -4.77 -8.20
C ALA A 29 -0.61 -5.64 -8.62
N ALA A 30 0.60 -5.32 -8.14
CA ALA A 30 1.80 -6.11 -8.42
C ALA A 30 1.68 -7.53 -7.85
N VAL A 31 1.24 -7.69 -6.59
CA VAL A 31 1.08 -9.01 -5.97
C VAL A 31 -0.04 -9.81 -6.63
N ALA A 32 -1.17 -9.17 -6.99
CA ALA A 32 -2.29 -9.80 -7.69
C ALA A 32 -1.87 -10.47 -9.02
N ALA A 33 -0.83 -9.96 -9.67
CA ALA A 33 -0.29 -10.50 -10.92
C ALA A 33 0.69 -11.68 -10.73
N THR A 34 0.89 -12.16 -9.50
CA THR A 34 1.83 -13.25 -9.16
C THR A 34 1.12 -14.48 -8.57
N ASP A 35 1.81 -15.62 -8.57
CA ASP A 35 1.31 -16.85 -7.92
C ASP A 35 1.18 -16.72 -6.40
N ASP A 36 1.85 -15.73 -5.78
CA ASP A 36 1.76 -15.48 -4.34
C ASP A 36 0.38 -14.94 -3.93
N ALA A 37 -0.39 -14.39 -4.87
CA ALA A 37 -1.75 -13.91 -4.61
C ALA A 37 -2.69 -15.01 -4.10
N ALA A 38 -2.44 -16.28 -4.41
CA ALA A 38 -3.31 -17.40 -4.03
C ALA A 38 -3.13 -17.88 -2.58
N ASP A 39 -2.20 -17.30 -1.82
CA ASP A 39 -1.91 -17.66 -0.43
C ASP A 39 -1.75 -16.40 0.43
N ALA A 40 -2.54 -16.27 1.49
CA ALA A 40 -2.59 -15.05 2.28
C ALA A 40 -1.27 -14.72 2.99
N ASP A 41 -0.49 -15.72 3.40
CA ASP A 41 0.78 -15.49 4.09
C ASP A 41 1.87 -15.08 3.09
N LYS A 42 1.88 -15.68 1.89
CA LYS A 42 2.77 -15.27 0.81
C LYS A 42 2.42 -13.89 0.27
N ALA A 43 1.15 -13.62 0.01
CA ALA A 43 0.66 -12.30 -0.40
C ALA A 43 1.04 -11.23 0.63
N TYR A 44 0.87 -11.51 1.93
CA TYR A 44 1.29 -10.59 3.00
C TYR A 44 2.80 -10.32 2.95
N ALA A 45 3.63 -11.35 2.86
CA ALA A 45 5.08 -11.19 2.77
C ALA A 45 5.50 -10.39 1.52
N ALA A 46 4.83 -10.62 0.39
CA ALA A 46 5.07 -9.88 -0.85
C ALA A 46 4.69 -8.40 -0.72
N LEU A 47 3.50 -8.09 -0.16
CA LEU A 47 3.05 -6.72 0.09
C LEU A 47 4.02 -5.96 1.02
N VAL A 48 4.43 -6.59 2.12
CA VAL A 48 5.44 -6.04 3.03
C VAL A 48 6.75 -5.73 2.30
N SER A 49 7.22 -6.66 1.46
CA SER A 49 8.45 -6.46 0.69
C SER A 49 8.34 -5.31 -0.32
N HIS A 50 7.17 -5.10 -0.92
CA HIS A 50 6.92 -4.00 -1.87
C HIS A 50 6.94 -2.63 -1.19
N MET A 51 6.44 -2.53 0.04
CA MET A 51 6.20 -1.25 0.72
C MET A 51 7.32 -0.80 1.67
N LYS A 52 8.07 -1.73 2.27
CA LYS A 52 9.05 -1.43 3.35
C LYS A 52 10.10 -0.37 2.99
N ASP A 53 10.48 -0.26 1.72
CA ASP A 53 11.52 0.68 1.25
C ASP A 53 10.93 1.97 0.65
N LYS A 54 9.60 2.17 0.73
CA LYS A 54 8.88 3.31 0.16
C LYS A 54 8.59 4.42 1.16
N PHE A 55 8.72 4.16 2.46
CA PHE A 55 8.45 5.12 3.51
C PHE A 55 9.63 5.22 4.50
N ILE A 56 9.80 6.40 5.10
CA ILE A 56 10.92 6.69 6.02
C ILE A 56 10.77 5.93 7.34
N ASP A 57 9.55 5.81 7.85
CA ASP A 57 9.21 5.13 9.10
C ASP A 57 8.01 4.22 8.82
N TRP A 58 8.31 3.02 8.32
CA TRP A 58 7.31 2.07 7.85
C TRP A 58 7.08 0.95 8.87
N GLU A 59 5.82 0.71 9.19
CA GLU A 59 5.36 -0.50 9.87
C GLU A 59 4.15 -1.07 9.13
N PRO A 60 4.02 -2.40 9.02
CA PRO A 60 2.85 -3.00 8.40
C PRO A 60 1.62 -2.79 9.28
N GLY A 61 0.68 -1.97 8.80
CA GLY A 61 -0.62 -1.79 9.41
C GLY A 61 -1.56 -3.01 9.25
N PRO A 62 -2.69 -3.03 9.98
CA PRO A 62 -3.69 -4.10 9.86
C PRO A 62 -4.29 -4.21 8.45
N ASP A 63 -4.28 -3.11 7.69
CA ASP A 63 -4.79 -3.07 6.32
C ASP A 63 -3.97 -3.97 5.37
N VAL A 64 -2.66 -4.07 5.58
CA VAL A 64 -1.80 -4.95 4.76
C VAL A 64 -2.24 -6.41 4.86
N ARG A 65 -2.65 -6.85 6.07
CA ARG A 65 -3.18 -8.20 6.25
C ARG A 65 -4.53 -8.37 5.57
N ARG A 66 -5.42 -7.38 5.72
CA ARG A 66 -6.72 -7.38 5.06
C ARG A 66 -6.59 -7.54 3.54
N TYR A 67 -5.66 -6.84 2.90
CA TYR A 67 -5.47 -6.95 1.45
C TYR A 67 -4.84 -8.27 1.03
N ALA A 68 -3.94 -8.83 1.83
CA ALA A 68 -3.39 -10.17 1.59
C ALA A 68 -4.49 -11.25 1.63
N ASP A 69 -5.40 -11.17 2.61
CA ASP A 69 -6.53 -12.09 2.72
C ASP A 69 -7.49 -11.91 1.53
N ALA A 70 -7.77 -10.67 1.11
CA ALA A 70 -8.60 -10.39 -0.07
C ALA A 70 -7.98 -10.91 -1.38
N LEU A 71 -6.66 -10.80 -1.55
CA LEU A 71 -5.93 -11.37 -2.69
C LEU A 71 -6.11 -12.89 -2.73
N ALA A 72 -5.90 -13.57 -1.60
CA ALA A 72 -6.03 -15.02 -1.49
C ALA A 72 -7.47 -15.51 -1.71
N ALA A 73 -8.46 -14.69 -1.36
CA ALA A 73 -9.87 -14.96 -1.62
C ALA A 73 -10.29 -14.65 -3.08
N GLY A 74 -9.44 -13.99 -3.88
CA GLY A 74 -9.79 -13.53 -5.22
C GLY A 74 -10.78 -12.36 -5.22
N GLU A 75 -10.84 -11.58 -4.15
CA GLU A 75 -11.77 -10.45 -3.94
C GLU A 75 -11.20 -9.11 -4.46
N VAL A 76 -10.01 -9.11 -5.06
CA VAL A 76 -9.38 -7.92 -5.64
C VAL A 76 -9.69 -7.87 -7.13
N GLU A 77 -10.54 -6.94 -7.54
CA GLU A 77 -10.77 -6.60 -8.94
C GLU A 77 -9.70 -5.59 -9.40
N LEU A 78 -8.94 -5.95 -10.44
CA LEU A 78 -8.09 -5.00 -11.14
C LEU A 78 -8.97 -4.25 -12.14
N GLU A 79 -9.05 -2.92 -12.04
CA GLU A 79 -9.75 -2.12 -13.05
C GLU A 79 -9.05 -2.34 -14.41
N SER A 80 -9.75 -3.03 -15.32
CA SER A 80 -9.35 -3.11 -16.72
C SER A 80 -9.38 -1.70 -17.30
N THR A 81 -8.23 -1.16 -17.66
CA THR A 81 -8.17 0.05 -18.48
C THR A 81 -8.49 -0.36 -19.92
N ASP A 82 -9.77 -0.30 -20.30
CA ASP A 82 -10.22 -0.31 -21.71
C ASP A 82 -9.93 1.04 -22.39
#